data_AF-A0ABD1FYD6-F1
#
_entry.id   AF-A0ABD1FYD6-F1
#
_cell.length_a   1.000
_cell.length_b   1.000
_cell.length_c   1.000
_cell.angle_alpha   90.00
_cell.angle_beta   90.00
_cell.angle_gamma   90.00
#
_symmetry.space_group_name_H-M   'P 1'
#
loop_
_entity.id
_entity.type
_entity.pdbx_description
1 polymer ?
#
loop_
_entity_poly.entity_id
_entity_poly.type
_entity_poly.pdbx_seq_one_letter_code
_entity_poly.pdbx_strand_id
1 'polypeptide(L)'
;MNINAFARQTLVNAGGTLEKIAFPGRYAIELSSFIYKEWNFPDQALPADLLKRGMAVEDPNSPHGIRLVMEDYPYAVDGLQIWSAINTWVDDYCKLYYPSDEAVKGDTELQSWWKEIREKGHGDKKDAPWWPKMS
;
A
#
# COMPACT_ATOMS: atom_id res chain seq x y z
N MET A 1 -17.03 -2.87 -3.68
CA MET A 1 -16.69 -2.35 -5.03
C MET A 1 -17.64 -1.24 -5.54
N ASN A 2 -18.64 -0.78 -4.78
CA ASN A 2 -19.67 0.17 -5.26
C ASN A 2 -19.09 1.55 -5.64
N ILE A 3 -18.35 2.20 -4.73
CA ILE A 3 -17.80 3.53 -4.99
C ILE A 3 -16.87 3.55 -6.22
N ASN A 4 -16.04 2.53 -6.41
CA ASN A 4 -15.16 2.43 -7.59
C ASN A 4 -15.94 2.20 -8.88
N ALA A 5 -17.03 1.41 -8.86
CA ALA A 5 -17.88 1.22 -10.03
C ALA A 5 -18.58 2.53 -10.43
N PHE A 6 -19.12 3.23 -9.44
CA PHE A 6 -19.75 4.54 -9.66
C PHE A 6 -18.74 5.59 -10.14
N ALA A 7 -17.52 5.58 -9.58
CA ALA A 7 -16.44 6.46 -10.02
C ALA A 7 -16.08 6.22 -11.49
N ARG A 8 -16.00 4.96 -11.94
CA ARG A 8 -15.77 4.64 -13.36
C ARG A 8 -16.88 5.13 -14.29
N GLN A 9 -18.10 5.29 -13.78
CA GLN A 9 -19.24 5.72 -14.58
C GLN A 9 -19.40 7.25 -14.60
N THR A 10 -19.02 7.94 -13.53
CA THR A 10 -19.37 9.36 -13.34
C THR A 10 -18.19 10.29 -13.07
N LEU A 11 -17.09 9.77 -12.49
CA LEU A 11 -15.96 10.57 -12.04
C LEU A 11 -14.79 10.50 -13.02
N VAL A 12 -14.29 9.30 -13.31
CA VAL A 12 -13.04 9.06 -14.06
C VAL A 12 -13.26 8.65 -15.52
N ASN A 13 -14.51 8.64 -16.00
CA ASN A 13 -14.83 8.41 -17.41
C ASN A 13 -14.49 9.62 -18.29
N ALA A 14 -14.42 9.39 -19.60
CA ALA A 14 -14.34 10.46 -20.59
C ALA A 14 -15.51 11.45 -20.44
N GLY A 15 -15.20 12.74 -20.36
CA GLY A 15 -16.17 13.81 -20.06
C GLY A 15 -16.76 13.75 -18.64
N GLY A 16 -16.21 12.91 -17.76
CA GLY A 16 -16.59 12.81 -16.35
C GLY A 16 -16.11 14.01 -15.53
N THR A 17 -16.42 14.00 -14.23
CA THR A 17 -16.11 15.12 -13.34
C THR A 17 -14.61 15.42 -13.28
N LEU A 18 -13.74 14.39 -13.23
CA LEU A 18 -12.29 14.58 -13.12
C LEU A 18 -11.72 15.36 -14.31
N GLU A 19 -12.06 14.96 -15.53
CA GLU A 19 -11.54 15.60 -16.76
C GLU A 19 -12.02 17.06 -16.92
N LYS A 20 -13.16 17.41 -16.32
CA LYS A 20 -13.75 18.75 -16.41
C LYS A 20 -13.13 19.75 -15.43
N ILE A 21 -12.63 19.28 -14.29
CA ILE A 21 -12.22 20.16 -13.18
C ILE A 21 -10.71 20.10 -12.90
N ALA A 22 -10.03 19.01 -13.28
CA ALA A 22 -8.61 18.85 -13.05
C ALA A 22 -7.79 19.27 -14.27
N PHE A 23 -6.63 19.90 -14.02
CA PHE A 23 -5.72 20.39 -15.05
C PHE A 23 -5.37 19.37 -16.16
N PRO A 24 -5.07 18.08 -15.87
CA PRO A 24 -4.72 17.13 -16.92
C PRO A 24 -5.84 16.82 -17.92
N GLY A 25 -7.08 17.19 -17.60
CA GLY A 25 -8.24 16.95 -18.46
C GLY A 25 -8.34 15.49 -18.90
N ARG A 26 -8.48 15.27 -20.21
CA ARG A 26 -8.55 13.93 -20.82
C ARG A 26 -7.33 13.02 -20.59
N TYR A 27 -6.21 13.57 -20.12
CA TYR A 27 -4.99 12.80 -19.83
C TYR A 27 -4.89 12.37 -18.36
N ALA A 28 -5.89 12.69 -17.52
CA ALA A 28 -5.80 12.46 -16.07
C ALA A 28 -5.60 10.99 -15.68
N ILE A 29 -6.33 10.07 -16.32
CA ILE A 29 -6.22 8.63 -16.03
C ILE A 29 -5.00 8.00 -16.70
N GLU A 30 -4.58 8.51 -17.85
CA GLU A 30 -3.32 8.07 -18.47
C GLU A 30 -2.12 8.45 -17.58
N LEU A 31 -2.13 9.64 -16.99
CA LEU A 31 -1.10 10.08 -16.06
C LEU A 31 -0.99 9.15 -14.83
N SER A 32 -2.12 8.69 -14.28
CA SER A 32 -2.09 7.74 -13.14
C SER A 32 -1.52 6.38 -13.55
N SER A 33 -1.82 5.91 -14.78
CA SER A 33 -1.20 4.69 -15.33
C SER A 33 0.31 4.86 -15.54
N PHE A 34 0.76 6.03 -16.00
CA PHE A 34 2.18 6.34 -16.12
C PHE A 34 2.88 6.31 -14.75
N ILE A 35 2.31 6.97 -13.74
CA ILE A 35 2.84 6.97 -12.37
C ILE A 35 2.82 5.57 -11.77
N TYR A 36 1.81 4.76 -12.07
CA TYR A 36 1.72 3.38 -11.58
C TYR A 36 2.95 2.56 -11.95
N LYS A 37 3.67 2.85 -13.03
CA LYS A 37 4.93 2.15 -13.39
C LYS A 37 5.95 2.14 -12.25
N GLU A 38 6.04 3.23 -11.48
CA GLU A 38 6.95 3.38 -10.34
C GLU A 38 6.36 2.87 -9.01
N TRP A 39 5.11 2.41 -9.02
CA TRP A 39 4.46 1.90 -7.82
C TRP A 39 5.12 0.61 -7.32
N ASN A 40 5.35 0.56 -6.01
CA ASN A 40 5.98 -0.53 -5.29
C ASN A 40 5.18 -0.82 -4.00
N PHE A 41 4.77 -2.07 -3.78
CA PHE A 41 3.87 -2.45 -2.69
C PHE A 41 4.48 -2.25 -1.30
N PRO A 42 5.68 -2.78 -0.97
CA PRO A 42 6.37 -2.48 0.29
C PRO A 42 6.50 -0.99 0.63
N ASP A 43 6.68 -0.13 -0.37
CA ASP A 43 6.83 1.31 -0.16
C ASP A 43 5.53 2.00 0.29
N GLN A 44 4.39 1.28 0.28
CA GLN A 44 3.13 1.80 0.79
C GLN A 44 3.02 1.68 2.33
N ALA A 45 3.93 0.94 2.98
CA ALA A 45 4.03 0.94 4.44
C ALA A 45 4.47 2.33 4.90
N LEU A 46 3.74 2.94 5.84
CA LEU A 46 3.98 4.33 6.23
C LEU A 46 5.44 4.61 6.67
N PRO A 47 6.10 3.75 7.47
CA PRO A 47 7.52 3.97 7.79
C PRO A 47 8.43 3.92 6.56
N ALA A 48 8.19 2.98 5.63
CA ALA A 48 8.97 2.84 4.40
C ALA A 48 8.79 4.05 3.47
N ASP A 49 7.56 4.55 3.32
CA ASP A 49 7.27 5.78 2.56
C ASP A 49 8.02 6.98 3.15
N LEU A 50 7.96 7.18 4.47
CA LEU A 50 8.61 8.30 5.14
C LEU A 50 10.14 8.26 4.99
N LEU A 51 10.75 7.07 5.12
CA LEU A 51 12.17 6.87 4.88
C LEU A 51 12.53 7.16 3.41
N LYS A 52 11.76 6.60 2.47
CA LYS A 52 11.99 6.76 1.03
C LYS A 52 11.93 8.23 0.58
N ARG A 53 11.02 9.02 1.18
CA ARG A 53 10.89 10.46 0.89
C ARG A 53 11.90 11.33 1.65
N GLY A 54 12.75 10.76 2.50
CA GLY A 54 13.70 11.51 3.32
C GLY A 54 13.03 12.32 4.44
N MET A 55 11.80 11.96 4.83
CA MET A 55 11.05 12.61 5.91
C MET A 55 11.28 11.93 7.27
N ALA A 56 11.99 10.80 7.29
CA ALA A 56 12.43 10.11 8.49
C ALA A 56 13.80 9.47 8.27
N VAL A 57 14.44 9.10 9.37
CA VAL A 57 15.64 8.26 9.41
C VAL A 57 15.37 7.05 10.30
N GLU A 58 16.07 5.94 10.05
CA GLU A 58 15.99 4.77 10.94
C GLU A 58 16.47 5.14 12.35
N ASP A 59 15.70 4.74 13.35
CA ASP A 59 16.04 4.92 14.75
C ASP A 59 15.42 3.77 15.55
N PRO A 60 16.20 2.70 15.81
CA PRO A 60 15.70 1.54 16.56
C PRO A 60 15.25 1.87 17.98
N ASN A 61 15.64 3.01 18.54
CA ASN A 61 15.22 3.44 19.87
C ASN A 61 13.92 4.26 19.85
N SER A 62 13.44 4.65 18.67
CA SER A 62 12.16 5.32 18.50
C SER A 62 11.00 4.32 18.61
N PRO A 63 9.85 4.69 19.20
CA PRO A 63 8.68 3.80 19.32
C PRO A 63 8.20 3.17 18.00
N HIS A 64 8.48 3.81 16.87
CA HIS A 64 8.06 3.35 15.53
C HIS A 64 9.23 2.87 14.67
N GLY A 65 10.42 2.69 15.26
CA GLY A 65 11.65 2.27 14.55
C GLY A 65 12.24 3.34 13.62
N ILE A 66 11.60 4.51 13.54
CA ILE A 66 12.04 5.65 12.74
C ILE A 66 11.89 6.95 13.53
N ARG A 67 12.74 7.92 13.22
CA ARG A 67 12.66 9.29 13.76
C ARG A 67 12.39 10.26 12.62
N LEU A 68 11.35 11.08 12.77
CA LEU A 68 11.00 12.09 11.78
C LEU A 68 12.10 13.15 11.67
N VAL A 69 12.34 13.64 10.45
CA VAL A 69 13.21 14.80 10.21
C VAL A 69 12.52 16.09 10.66
N MET A 70 11.20 16.15 10.51
CA MET A 70 10.33 17.21 11.02
C MET A 70 9.42 16.63 12.08
N GLU A 71 9.67 16.99 13.34
CA GLU A 71 8.97 16.43 14.49
C GLU A 71 7.47 16.75 14.45
N ASP A 72 7.10 17.96 14.04
CA ASP A 72 5.71 18.41 13.89
C ASP A 72 5.22 18.27 12.45
N TYR A 73 5.27 17.05 11.91
CA TYR A 73 4.65 16.70 10.63
C TYR A 73 3.33 15.97 10.91
N PRO A 74 2.16 16.65 10.94
CA PRO A 74 0.93 16.10 11.51
C PRO A 74 0.48 14.78 10.88
N TYR A 75 0.52 14.67 9.55
CA TYR A 75 0.20 13.42 8.84
C TYR A 75 1.08 12.26 9.29
N ALA A 76 2.39 12.48 9.44
CA ALA A 76 3.33 11.43 9.82
C ALA A 76 3.20 11.07 11.30
N VAL A 77 3.10 12.08 12.18
CA VAL A 77 2.93 11.89 13.63
C VAL A 77 1.67 11.08 13.92
N ASP A 78 0.52 11.53 13.43
CA ASP A 78 -0.76 10.86 13.67
C ASP A 78 -0.82 9.52 12.93
N GLY A 79 -0.32 9.50 11.69
CA GLY A 79 -0.29 8.30 10.86
C GLY A 79 0.50 7.17 11.50
N LEU A 80 1.64 7.45 12.15
CA LEU A 80 2.47 6.43 12.78
C LEU A 80 1.78 5.79 14.00
N GLN A 81 0.97 6.55 14.73
CA GLN A 81 0.16 6.01 15.82
C GLN A 81 -0.90 5.03 15.30
N ILE A 82 -1.61 5.41 14.24
CA ILE A 82 -2.62 4.55 13.61
C ILE A 82 -1.97 3.31 13.00
N TRP A 83 -0.84 3.49 12.28
CA TRP A 83 -0.07 2.40 11.71
C TRP A 83 0.36 1.39 12.78
N SER A 84 0.92 1.87 13.90
CA SER A 84 1.37 1.01 14.99
C SER A 84 0.20 0.23 15.60
N ALA A 85 -0.95 0.89 15.83
CA ALA A 85 -2.13 0.23 16.37
C ALA A 85 -2.66 -0.88 15.44
N ILE A 86 -2.70 -0.62 14.13
CA ILE A 86 -3.10 -1.63 13.13
C ILE A 86 -2.10 -2.77 13.11
N ASN A 87 -0.79 -2.48 13.09
CA ASN A 87 0.25 -3.48 13.05
C ASN A 87 0.21 -4.42 14.27
N THR A 88 0.08 -3.86 15.49
CA THR A 88 -0.08 -4.66 16.71
C THR A 88 -1.31 -5.57 16.63
N TRP A 89 -2.47 -5.02 16.22
CA TRP A 89 -3.68 -5.82 16.11
C TRP A 89 -3.57 -6.94 15.07
N VAL A 90 -3.01 -6.66 13.89
CA VAL A 90 -2.81 -7.68 12.83
C VAL A 90 -1.85 -8.77 13.31
N ASP A 91 -0.74 -8.38 13.93
CA ASP A 91 0.26 -9.30 14.46
C ASP A 91 -0.34 -10.24 15.53
N ASP A 92 -1.06 -9.67 16.50
CA ASP A 92 -1.74 -10.44 17.54
C ASP A 92 -2.79 -11.39 16.95
N TYR A 93 -3.59 -10.91 15.98
CA TYR A 93 -4.62 -11.72 15.32
C TYR A 93 -4.01 -12.88 14.53
N CYS A 94 -2.98 -12.62 13.72
CA CYS A 94 -2.30 -13.64 12.92
C CYS A 94 -1.71 -14.75 13.80
N LYS A 95 -1.12 -14.40 14.94
CA LYS A 95 -0.56 -15.38 15.91
C LYS A 95 -1.59 -16.34 16.48
N LEU A 96 -2.88 -16.00 16.48
CA LEU A 96 -3.95 -16.92 16.91
C LEU A 96 -4.16 -18.09 15.94
N TYR A 97 -3.88 -17.89 14.64
CA TYR A 97 -4.17 -18.86 13.59
C TYR A 97 -2.91 -19.44 12.94
N TYR A 98 -1.80 -18.70 12.94
CA TYR A 98 -0.55 -19.09 12.32
C TYR A 98 0.58 -19.07 13.36
N PRO A 99 0.77 -20.16 14.13
CA PRO A 99 1.79 -20.23 15.18
C PRO A 99 3.22 -20.35 14.63
N SER A 100 3.39 -20.63 13.34
CA SER A 100 4.69 -20.69 12.68
C SER A 100 4.59 -20.39 11.18
N ASP A 101 5.73 -20.09 10.57
CA ASP A 101 5.89 -19.88 9.14
C ASP A 101 5.42 -21.10 8.32
N GLU A 102 5.60 -22.32 8.83
CA GLU A 102 5.11 -23.54 8.18
C GLU A 102 3.58 -23.56 8.09
N ALA A 103 2.87 -23.01 9.07
CA ALA A 103 1.41 -22.91 9.01
C ALA A 103 0.97 -21.98 7.88
N VAL A 104 1.67 -20.86 7.67
CA VAL A 104 1.43 -19.92 6.56
C VAL A 104 1.74 -20.56 5.20
N LYS A 105 2.85 -21.30 5.10
CA LYS A 105 3.22 -22.04 3.88
C LYS A 105 2.22 -23.15 3.54
N GLY A 106 1.66 -23.79 4.58
CA GLY A 106 0.72 -24.89 4.45
C GLY A 106 -0.69 -24.47 4.05
N ASP A 107 -1.07 -23.20 4.21
CA ASP A 107 -2.40 -22.71 3.87
C ASP A 107 -2.57 -22.50 2.36
N THR A 108 -3.22 -23.45 1.71
CA THR A 108 -3.44 -23.42 0.26
C THR A 108 -4.32 -22.27 -0.21
N GLU A 109 -5.26 -21.80 0.60
CA GLU A 109 -6.15 -20.70 0.24
C GLU A 109 -5.37 -19.39 0.27
N LEU A 110 -4.60 -19.16 1.33
CA LEU A 110 -3.73 -17.98 1.49
C LEU A 110 -2.68 -17.89 0.37
N GLN A 111 -2.02 -19.01 0.04
CA GLN A 111 -1.06 -19.08 -1.06
C GLN A 111 -1.72 -18.76 -2.42
N SER A 112 -2.91 -19.31 -2.66
CA SER A 112 -3.65 -19.09 -3.91
C SER A 112 -4.12 -17.64 -4.03
N TRP A 113 -4.62 -17.06 -2.94
CA TRP A 113 -5.06 -15.67 -2.87
C TRP A 113 -3.90 -14.70 -3.15
N TRP A 114 -2.76 -14.88 -2.49
CA TRP A 114 -1.60 -14.01 -2.72
C TRP A 114 -1.06 -14.11 -4.15
N LYS A 115 -1.01 -15.34 -4.69
CA LYS A 115 -0.65 -15.59 -6.08
C LYS A 115 -1.59 -14.85 -7.04
N GLU A 116 -2.91 -14.90 -6.81
CA GLU A 116 -3.88 -14.22 -7.65
C GLU A 116 -3.76 -12.69 -7.59
N ILE A 117 -3.53 -12.12 -6.40
CA ILE A 117 -3.27 -10.68 -6.26
C ILE A 117 -2.08 -10.25 -7.13
N ARG A 118 -0.97 -10.97 -7.04
CA ARG A 118 0.25 -10.63 -7.78
C ARG A 118 0.10 -10.88 -9.28
N GLU A 119 -0.38 -12.05 -9.67
CA GLU A 119 -0.32 -12.52 -11.07
C GLU A 119 -1.51 -12.07 -11.92
N LYS A 120 -2.65 -11.73 -11.30
CA LYS A 120 -3.83 -11.23 -12.00
C LYS A 120 -4.20 -9.81 -11.57
N GLY A 121 -4.33 -9.56 -10.26
CA GLY A 121 -4.76 -8.27 -9.73
C GLY A 121 -3.80 -7.12 -10.11
N HIS A 122 -2.51 -7.35 -9.87
CA HIS A 122 -1.40 -6.49 -10.27
C HIS A 122 -0.53 -7.16 -11.34
N GLY A 123 -1.17 -7.87 -12.29
CA GLY A 123 -0.50 -8.69 -13.30
C GLY A 123 0.58 -7.96 -14.11
N ASP A 124 0.38 -6.67 -14.37
CA ASP A 124 1.35 -5.80 -15.08
C ASP A 124 2.67 -5.61 -14.32
N LYS A 125 2.72 -5.99 -13.04
CA LYS A 125 3.89 -5.93 -12.15
C LYS A 125 4.27 -7.26 -11.53
N LYS A 126 3.69 -8.37 -11.99
CA LYS A 126 3.87 -9.69 -11.37
C LYS A 126 5.34 -10.14 -11.25
N ASP A 127 6.20 -9.65 -12.15
CA ASP A 127 7.62 -10.00 -12.22
C ASP A 127 8.53 -9.03 -11.43
N ALA A 128 7.96 -8.05 -10.72
CA ALA A 128 8.74 -7.11 -9.92
C ALA A 128 9.44 -7.82 -8.75
N PRO A 129 10.71 -7.48 -8.44
CA PRO A 129 11.51 -8.24 -7.47
C PRO A 129 11.13 -8.00 -6.01
N TRP A 130 10.36 -6.95 -5.73
CA TRP A 130 10.00 -6.51 -4.39
C TRP A 130 8.76 -7.18 -3.81
N TRP A 131 8.07 -8.05 -4.57
CA TRP A 131 6.89 -8.76 -4.06
C TRP A 131 7.26 -9.62 -2.84
N PRO A 132 6.59 -9.41 -1.68
CA PRO A 132 6.75 -10.30 -0.54
C PRO A 132 6.44 -11.76 -0.91
N LYS A 133 7.19 -12.68 -0.31
CA LYS A 133 6.89 -14.11 -0.37
C LYS A 133 5.97 -14.45 0.79
N MET A 134 4.94 -15.25 0.53
CA MET A 134 4.10 -15.82 1.58
C MET A 134 4.76 -17.09 2.09
N SER A 135 5.82 -16.90 2.87
CA SER A 135 6.66 -17.96 3.40
C SER A 135 7.08 -17.63 4.81
#